data_AF-A0A7C5HLL8-F1
#
_entry.id   AF-A0A7C5HLL8-F1
#
_cell.length_a   1.000
_cell.length_b   1.000
_cell.length_c   1.000
_cell.angle_alpha   90.00
_cell.angle_beta   90.00
_cell.angle_gamma   90.00
#
_symmetry.space_group_name_H-M   'P 1'
#
loop_
_entity.id
_entity.type
_entity.pdbx_description
1 polymer ?
#
loop_
_entity_poly.entity_id
_entity_poly.type
_entity_poly.pdbx_seq_one_letter_code
_entity_poly.pdbx_strand_id
1 'polypeptide(L)'
;MRHGTQSSAFGTSGRINHDSSRFYNSKLYAENKLTKVDCIANEFPEEYLNKIILGSSENMKEIPDNSIHLMITSPPYNVSKEYDEDLTLKEYLELLRKVFTETYRVLIDGGRACVNVANLGRKPYIPLSDYISKLMIDIGYNMRGEIIWNKAASASPSTAWGSWQSASNPTLRDVHEYILIFSKGEYKRVRNRQEMGKKTNSISKEQFMEWTKSIWTMNAVSARKIGHPAPFPEELPYRLIQLYSFKSDIILDPFMGSGTTAIAVLKSNRLYIGYDNNIQYVKLAERRISNFENQLKFNL
;
A
#
# COMPACT_ATOMS: atom_id res chain seq x y z
N MET A 1 -27.89 12.48 -33.06
CA MET A 1 -27.55 13.62 -32.17
C MET A 1 -28.26 13.41 -30.83
N ARG A 2 -27.52 13.26 -29.73
CA ARG A 2 -28.08 13.24 -28.37
C ARG A 2 -27.52 14.43 -27.63
N HIS A 3 -28.40 15.36 -27.24
CA HIS A 3 -28.06 16.52 -26.42
C HIS A 3 -27.69 16.07 -25.00
N GLY A 4 -26.46 16.30 -24.58
CA GLY A 4 -26.06 16.23 -23.18
C GLY A 4 -26.42 17.54 -22.48
N THR A 5 -27.15 17.47 -21.38
CA THR A 5 -27.48 18.64 -20.56
C THR A 5 -26.32 19.04 -19.65
N GLN A 6 -26.19 20.35 -19.42
CA GLN A 6 -25.22 20.95 -18.50
C GLN A 6 -25.59 20.65 -17.04
N SER A 7 -24.57 20.52 -16.19
CA SER A 7 -24.69 20.15 -14.77
C SER A 7 -25.64 21.06 -14.00
N SER A 8 -26.71 20.47 -13.43
CA SER A 8 -27.50 21.07 -12.36
C SER A 8 -26.80 20.89 -11.02
N ALA A 9 -26.87 21.91 -10.18
CA ALA A 9 -26.53 21.80 -8.76
C ALA A 9 -27.54 20.82 -8.11
N PHE A 10 -27.04 19.88 -7.33
CA PHE A 10 -27.78 18.91 -6.51
C PHE A 10 -28.33 17.65 -7.18
N GLY A 11 -27.65 16.54 -6.87
CA GLY A 11 -28.22 15.28 -6.38
C GLY A 11 -29.37 14.65 -7.18
N THR A 12 -29.04 13.77 -8.10
CA THR A 12 -29.99 12.82 -8.69
C THR A 12 -29.57 11.38 -8.41
N SER A 13 -30.49 10.58 -7.90
CA SER A 13 -30.35 9.15 -7.62
C SER A 13 -30.46 8.31 -8.89
N GLY A 14 -29.39 8.31 -9.70
CA GLY A 14 -29.24 7.45 -10.86
C GLY A 14 -27.80 7.46 -11.36
N ARG A 15 -27.32 6.34 -11.92
CA ARG A 15 -26.01 6.30 -12.60
C ARG A 15 -26.09 7.14 -13.89
N ILE A 16 -25.89 8.44 -13.76
CA ILE A 16 -25.72 9.36 -14.88
C ILE A 16 -24.23 9.35 -15.23
N ASN A 17 -23.90 8.87 -16.43
CA ASN A 17 -22.56 9.04 -16.97
C ASN A 17 -22.38 10.53 -17.31
N HIS A 18 -21.71 11.26 -16.42
CA HIS A 18 -21.30 12.63 -16.66
C HIS A 18 -20.00 12.67 -17.49
N ASP A 19 -19.96 13.46 -18.55
CA ASP A 19 -18.71 13.78 -19.24
C ASP A 19 -17.86 14.69 -18.34
N SER A 20 -16.78 14.13 -17.81
CA SER A 20 -15.84 14.80 -16.91
C SER A 20 -14.70 15.51 -17.65
N SER A 21 -14.69 15.51 -18.98
CA SER A 21 -13.61 16.09 -19.81
C SER A 21 -13.30 17.55 -19.43
N ARG A 22 -14.32 18.40 -19.24
CA ARG A 22 -14.14 19.80 -18.83
C ARG A 22 -13.41 19.95 -17.50
N PHE A 23 -13.66 19.05 -16.54
CA PHE A 23 -13.03 19.10 -15.22
C PHE A 23 -11.55 18.72 -15.30
N TYR A 24 -11.24 17.60 -15.95
CA TYR A 24 -9.86 17.11 -16.11
C TYR A 24 -9.03 17.93 -17.12
N ASN A 25 -9.67 18.69 -18.01
CA ASN A 25 -9.00 19.65 -18.90
C ASN A 25 -8.86 21.05 -18.28
N SER A 26 -9.23 21.24 -17.01
CA SER A 26 -9.08 22.54 -16.34
C SER A 26 -7.61 22.85 -16.04
N LYS A 27 -7.30 24.14 -15.83
CA LYS A 27 -5.94 24.59 -15.48
C LYS A 27 -5.38 23.89 -14.23
N LEU A 28 -6.25 23.51 -13.29
CA LEU A 28 -5.85 22.80 -12.07
C LEU A 28 -5.17 21.46 -12.38
N TYR A 29 -5.52 20.81 -13.49
CA TYR A 29 -4.96 19.52 -13.91
C TYR A 29 -3.91 19.65 -15.01
N ALA A 30 -3.58 20.87 -15.46
CA ALA A 30 -2.69 21.08 -16.61
C ALA A 30 -1.29 20.49 -16.41
N GLU A 31 -0.80 20.51 -15.17
CA GLU A 31 0.51 20.00 -14.76
C GLU A 31 0.46 18.54 -14.26
N ASN A 32 -0.74 18.01 -13.97
CA ASN A 32 -0.95 16.64 -13.49
C ASN A 32 -1.20 15.67 -14.66
N LYS A 33 -0.28 15.63 -15.62
CA LYS A 33 -0.35 14.67 -16.74
C LYS A 33 0.26 13.33 -16.34
N LEU A 34 -0.39 12.24 -16.73
CA LEU A 34 0.13 10.90 -16.52
C LEU A 34 1.44 10.72 -17.29
N THR A 35 2.46 10.24 -16.60
CA THR A 35 3.72 9.80 -17.22
C THR A 35 3.44 8.56 -18.07
N LYS A 36 3.77 8.62 -19.37
CA LYS A 36 3.76 7.41 -20.22
C LYS A 36 4.92 6.51 -19.81
N VAL A 37 4.62 5.25 -19.55
CA VAL A 37 5.60 4.22 -19.20
C VAL A 37 5.53 3.09 -20.22
N ASP A 38 6.54 2.24 -20.24
CA ASP A 38 6.50 1.01 -21.04
C ASP A 38 5.35 0.11 -20.55
N CYS A 39 4.52 -0.34 -21.49
CA CYS A 39 3.36 -1.18 -21.23
C CYS A 39 3.67 -2.68 -21.28
N ILE A 40 4.90 -3.07 -21.64
CA ILE A 40 5.30 -4.47 -21.75
C ILE A 40 5.69 -5.00 -20.38
N ALA A 41 4.96 -6.02 -19.92
CA ALA A 41 5.32 -6.75 -18.71
C ALA A 41 6.37 -7.82 -19.02
N ASN A 42 7.45 -7.85 -18.23
CA ASN A 42 8.49 -8.86 -18.34
C ASN A 42 8.12 -10.11 -17.54
N GLU A 43 8.65 -11.25 -17.97
CA GLU A 43 8.52 -12.51 -17.23
C GLU A 43 9.24 -12.40 -15.88
N PHE A 44 8.62 -12.98 -14.84
CA PHE A 44 9.19 -13.00 -13.51
C PHE A 44 9.91 -14.35 -13.27
N PRO A 45 11.15 -14.37 -12.73
CA PRO A 45 11.87 -15.62 -12.53
C PRO A 45 11.20 -16.51 -11.46
N GLU A 46 10.90 -17.76 -11.82
CA GLU A 46 10.15 -18.67 -10.95
C GLU A 46 10.85 -18.96 -9.61
N GLU A 47 12.18 -18.95 -9.59
CA GLU A 47 13.00 -19.19 -8.40
C GLU A 47 12.80 -18.16 -7.27
N TYR A 48 12.32 -16.96 -7.61
CA TYR A 48 12.01 -15.90 -6.64
C TYR A 48 10.53 -15.86 -6.24
N LEU A 49 9.67 -16.72 -6.81
CA LEU A 49 8.27 -16.76 -6.42
C LEU A 49 8.11 -17.32 -4.99
N ASN A 50 7.31 -16.62 -4.19
CA ASN A 50 7.07 -16.93 -2.78
C ASN A 50 8.36 -16.99 -1.96
N LYS A 51 9.23 -16.00 -2.17
CA LYS A 51 10.50 -15.86 -1.44
C LYS A 51 10.57 -14.57 -0.64
N ILE A 52 11.38 -14.62 0.41
CA ILE A 52 11.86 -13.46 1.13
C ILE A 52 13.37 -13.42 0.92
N ILE A 53 13.86 -12.35 0.31
CA ILE A 53 15.28 -12.11 0.08
C ILE A 53 15.83 -11.41 1.33
N LEU A 54 16.84 -12.00 1.94
CA LEU A 54 17.63 -11.34 2.98
C LEU A 54 18.54 -10.30 2.31
N GLY A 55 18.21 -9.01 2.44
CA GLY A 55 18.94 -7.93 1.80
C GLY A 55 18.20 -6.61 1.81
N SER A 56 18.88 -5.54 1.38
CA SER A 56 18.25 -4.22 1.22
C SER A 56 17.39 -4.20 -0.05
N SER A 57 16.19 -3.63 0.06
CA SER A 57 15.31 -3.32 -1.06
C SER A 57 15.70 -2.05 -1.83
N GLU A 58 16.80 -1.37 -1.45
CA GLU A 58 17.35 -0.22 -2.20
C GLU A 58 17.89 -0.62 -3.59
N ASN A 59 18.13 -1.91 -3.83
CA ASN A 59 18.53 -2.45 -5.12
C ASN A 59 17.93 -3.85 -5.32
N MET A 60 16.87 -3.95 -6.13
CA MET A 60 16.12 -5.18 -6.40
C MET A 60 16.59 -5.83 -7.70
N LYS A 61 17.90 -6.08 -7.83
CA LYS A 61 18.52 -6.65 -9.04
C LYS A 61 17.95 -8.02 -9.44
N GLU A 62 17.41 -8.75 -8.49
CA GLU A 62 16.75 -10.05 -8.67
C GLU A 62 15.39 -9.92 -9.40
N ILE A 63 14.82 -8.72 -9.43
CA ILE A 63 13.50 -8.46 -9.98
C ILE A 63 13.62 -7.66 -11.30
N PRO A 64 13.18 -8.23 -12.43
CA PRO A 64 13.13 -7.51 -13.71
C PRO A 64 12.20 -6.29 -13.65
N ASP A 65 12.49 -5.28 -14.47
CA ASP A 65 11.60 -4.15 -14.73
C ASP A 65 10.20 -4.65 -15.09
N ASN A 66 9.15 -3.90 -14.76
CA ASN A 66 7.78 -4.21 -15.21
C ASN A 66 7.35 -5.68 -15.01
N SER A 67 7.58 -6.30 -13.85
CA SER A 67 7.24 -7.70 -13.57
C SER A 67 6.36 -7.89 -12.32
N ILE A 68 6.21 -6.85 -11.50
CA ILE A 68 5.40 -6.85 -10.27
C ILE A 68 4.05 -6.18 -10.50
N HIS A 69 2.99 -6.75 -9.92
CA HIS A 69 1.62 -6.30 -10.17
C HIS A 69 1.10 -5.33 -9.10
N LEU A 70 1.54 -5.49 -7.86
CA LEU A 70 1.12 -4.70 -6.71
C LEU A 70 2.26 -4.67 -5.68
N MET A 71 2.58 -3.49 -5.15
CA MET A 71 3.41 -3.34 -3.96
C MET A 71 2.51 -2.98 -2.78
N ILE A 72 2.70 -3.67 -1.65
CA ILE A 72 2.09 -3.31 -0.36
C ILE A 72 3.19 -3.30 0.67
N THR A 73 3.29 -2.23 1.45
CA THR A 73 4.31 -2.15 2.48
C THR A 73 3.94 -1.21 3.62
N SER A 74 4.71 -1.31 4.70
CA SER A 74 4.71 -0.38 5.83
C SER A 74 6.17 -0.14 6.20
N PRO A 75 6.79 0.95 5.71
CA PRO A 75 8.21 1.20 5.96
C PRO A 75 8.50 1.33 7.46
N PRO A 76 9.74 1.07 7.91
CA PRO A 76 10.14 1.36 9.28
C PRO A 76 9.91 2.85 9.58
N TYR A 77 9.45 3.20 10.78
CA TYR A 77 9.10 4.58 11.10
C TYR A 77 10.29 5.40 11.63
N ASN A 78 11.48 4.80 11.75
CA ASN A 78 12.68 5.50 12.18
C ASN A 78 12.49 6.21 13.54
N VAL A 79 11.69 5.59 14.43
CA VAL A 79 11.37 6.11 15.76
C VAL A 79 11.93 5.14 16.79
N SER A 80 13.26 5.07 16.86
CA SER A 80 14.05 4.51 17.98
C SER A 80 13.38 3.33 18.70
N LYS A 81 12.83 2.37 17.95
CA LYS A 81 12.63 1.00 18.45
C LYS A 81 13.96 0.29 18.25
N GLU A 82 14.23 -0.80 18.96
CA GLU A 82 15.53 -1.50 19.03
C GLU A 82 16.17 -1.92 17.69
N TYR A 83 15.55 -1.61 16.54
CA TYR A 83 15.93 -1.97 15.17
C TYR A 83 15.93 -0.79 14.18
N ASP A 84 15.49 0.42 14.58
CA ASP A 84 15.53 1.59 13.70
C ASP A 84 16.93 2.22 13.75
N GLU A 85 17.51 2.51 12.58
CA GLU A 85 18.68 3.37 12.48
C GLU A 85 18.33 4.78 12.99
N ASP A 86 19.27 5.50 13.61
CA ASP A 86 19.03 6.87 14.11
C ASP A 86 19.15 7.88 12.96
N LEU A 87 18.32 7.72 11.93
CA LEU A 87 18.37 8.58 10.74
C LEU A 87 17.71 9.93 11.01
N THR A 88 18.24 10.97 10.40
CA THR A 88 17.49 12.22 10.25
C THR A 88 16.29 12.01 9.33
N LEU A 89 15.27 12.88 9.41
CA LEU A 89 14.14 12.85 8.48
C LEU A 89 14.60 12.87 7.01
N LYS A 90 15.69 13.60 6.70
CA LYS A 90 16.24 13.68 5.35
C LYS A 90 16.82 12.34 4.90
N GLU A 91 17.63 11.70 5.74
CA GLU A 91 18.23 10.39 5.44
C GLU A 91 17.16 9.31 5.31
N TYR A 92 16.15 9.33 6.19
CA TYR A 92 14.99 8.45 6.10
C TYR A 92 14.23 8.62 4.78
N LEU A 93 13.94 9.86 4.36
CA LEU A 93 13.28 10.11 3.08
C LEU A 93 14.16 9.70 1.88
N GLU A 94 15.48 9.78 2.00
CA GLU A 94 16.40 9.30 0.96
C GLU A 94 16.41 7.77 0.84
N LEU A 95 16.38 7.06 1.99
CA LEU A 95 16.17 5.61 2.01
C LEU A 95 14.87 5.22 1.30
N LEU A 96 13.76 5.86 1.65
CA LEU A 96 12.47 5.62 1.00
C LEU A 96 12.51 5.97 -0.48
N ARG A 97 13.20 7.04 -0.88
CA ARG A 97 13.34 7.43 -2.29
C ARG A 97 14.00 6.33 -3.10
N LYS A 98 15.11 5.75 -2.62
CA LYS A 98 15.80 4.66 -3.32
C LYS A 98 14.90 3.43 -3.45
N VAL A 99 14.32 2.97 -2.34
CA VAL A 99 13.42 1.81 -2.33
C VAL A 99 12.22 2.03 -3.26
N PHE A 100 11.56 3.18 -3.18
CA PHE A 100 10.39 3.46 -4.00
C PHE A 100 10.71 3.73 -5.47
N THR A 101 11.95 4.12 -5.79
CA THR A 101 12.44 4.17 -7.18
C THR A 101 12.58 2.76 -7.74
N GLU A 102 13.11 1.81 -6.96
CA GLU A 102 13.14 0.40 -7.34
C GLU A 102 11.74 -0.21 -7.45
N THR A 103 10.83 0.11 -6.51
CA THR A 103 9.43 -0.36 -6.64
C THR A 103 8.77 0.22 -7.89
N TYR A 104 9.10 1.46 -8.28
CA TYR A 104 8.60 2.05 -9.51
C TYR A 104 9.14 1.31 -10.72
N ARG A 105 10.44 1.02 -10.77
CA ARG A 105 11.07 0.26 -11.87
C ARG A 105 10.39 -1.10 -12.09
N VAL A 106 10.21 -1.88 -11.02
CA VAL A 106 9.72 -3.26 -11.13
C VAL A 106 8.21 -3.39 -11.31
N LEU A 107 7.41 -2.37 -10.96
CA LEU A 107 5.96 -2.41 -11.19
C LEU A 107 5.62 -2.37 -12.67
N ILE A 108 4.61 -3.14 -13.10
CA ILE A 108 4.03 -3.04 -14.46
C ILE A 108 3.30 -1.71 -14.67
N ASP A 109 3.03 -1.36 -15.93
CA ASP A 109 2.06 -0.31 -16.27
C ASP A 109 0.67 -0.64 -15.70
N GLY A 110 0.08 0.34 -15.04
CA GLY A 110 -1.11 0.18 -14.21
C GLY A 110 -0.93 -0.65 -12.95
N GLY A 111 0.29 -1.05 -12.60
CA GLY A 111 0.62 -1.59 -11.28
C GLY A 111 0.29 -0.59 -10.17
N ARG A 112 0.01 -1.07 -8.97
CA ARG A 112 -0.31 -0.21 -7.81
C ARG A 112 0.76 -0.31 -6.75
N ALA A 113 0.91 0.76 -5.98
CA ALA A 113 1.73 0.81 -4.78
C ALA A 113 0.85 1.28 -3.62
N CYS A 114 0.88 0.56 -2.52
CA CYS A 114 0.11 0.86 -1.31
C CYS A 114 1.07 0.98 -0.12
N VAL A 115 1.13 2.15 0.49
CA VAL A 115 2.05 2.44 1.59
C VAL A 115 1.26 2.76 2.85
N ASN A 116 1.34 1.89 3.84
CA ASN A 116 0.81 2.14 5.17
C ASN A 116 1.80 3.00 5.98
N VAL A 117 1.33 4.11 6.53
CA VAL A 117 2.17 5.07 7.26
C VAL A 117 1.42 5.76 8.39
N ALA A 118 2.10 5.93 9.52
CA ALA A 118 1.68 6.80 10.61
C ALA A 118 2.41 8.15 10.53
N ASN A 119 1.71 9.23 10.86
CA ASN A 119 2.37 10.49 11.17
C ASN A 119 3.05 10.40 12.54
N LEU A 120 4.12 11.16 12.72
CA LEU A 120 5.03 10.99 13.86
C LEU A 120 5.08 12.24 14.73
N GLY A 121 5.35 12.02 16.00
CA GLY A 121 5.50 13.10 16.97
C GLY A 121 4.19 13.83 17.28
N ARG A 122 4.33 14.95 17.98
CA ARG A 122 3.24 15.87 18.35
C ARG A 122 3.75 17.29 18.40
N LYS A 123 5.00 17.46 18.86
CA LYS A 123 5.72 18.72 19.05
C LYS A 123 7.22 18.53 18.77
N PRO A 124 7.69 18.72 17.53
CA PRO A 124 6.91 18.98 16.31
C PRO A 124 6.10 17.76 15.86
N TYR A 125 5.04 18.02 15.09
CA TYR A 125 4.31 16.98 14.35
C TYR A 125 4.97 16.82 12.98
N ILE A 126 5.22 15.57 12.59
CA ILE A 126 5.82 15.22 11.31
C ILE A 126 4.74 14.55 10.47
N PRO A 127 4.18 15.25 9.46
CA PRO A 127 3.18 14.69 8.56
C PRO A 127 3.86 13.77 7.54
N LEU A 128 4.25 12.58 8.00
CA LEU A 128 5.00 11.65 7.17
C LEU A 128 4.21 11.18 5.95
N SER A 129 2.88 11.10 6.05
CA SER A 129 1.98 10.89 4.91
C SER A 129 2.26 11.86 3.76
N ASP A 130 2.43 13.14 4.08
CA ASP A 130 2.54 14.20 3.09
C ASP A 130 3.92 14.18 2.42
N TYR A 131 4.96 13.94 3.22
CA TYR A 131 6.32 13.79 2.70
C TYR A 131 6.44 12.59 1.77
N ILE A 132 5.86 11.44 2.15
CA ILE A 132 5.87 10.24 1.31
C ILE A 132 5.02 10.46 0.05
N SER A 133 3.84 11.08 0.16
CA SER A 133 3.00 11.40 -1.00
C SER A 133 3.73 12.26 -2.02
N LYS A 134 4.41 13.33 -1.56
CA LYS A 134 5.21 14.19 -2.44
C LYS A 134 6.37 13.41 -3.07
N LEU A 135 7.10 12.62 -2.27
CA LEU A 135 8.21 11.82 -2.74
C LEU A 135 7.80 10.81 -3.82
N MET A 136 6.69 10.10 -3.62
CA MET A 136 6.15 9.14 -4.59
C MET A 136 5.75 9.85 -5.90
N ILE A 137 5.10 11.01 -5.81
CA ILE A 137 4.75 11.83 -6.98
C ILE A 137 6.01 12.28 -7.72
N ASP A 138 7.03 12.76 -7.00
CA ASP A 138 8.31 13.19 -7.59
C ASP A 138 9.05 12.04 -8.31
N ILE A 139 8.90 10.79 -7.85
CA ILE A 139 9.44 9.59 -8.54
C ILE A 139 8.68 9.30 -9.85
N GLY A 140 7.43 9.74 -9.96
CA GLY A 140 6.58 9.56 -11.16
C GLY A 140 5.35 8.68 -10.92
N TYR A 141 5.02 8.37 -9.67
CA TYR A 141 3.76 7.71 -9.33
C TYR A 141 2.57 8.66 -9.47
N ASN A 142 1.44 8.10 -9.89
CA ASN A 142 0.16 8.81 -9.95
C ASN A 142 -0.66 8.53 -8.69
N MET A 143 -0.91 9.58 -7.89
CA MET A 143 -1.71 9.47 -6.67
C MET A 143 -3.16 9.10 -7.02
N ARG A 144 -3.62 7.97 -6.48
CA ARG A 144 -4.98 7.45 -6.73
C ARG A 144 -5.95 7.85 -5.62
N GLY A 145 -5.44 8.00 -4.40
CA GLY A 145 -6.22 8.37 -3.22
C GLY A 145 -5.62 7.82 -1.95
N GLU A 146 -6.33 8.01 -0.85
CA GLU A 146 -5.90 7.63 0.49
C GLU A 146 -7.02 6.88 1.20
N ILE A 147 -6.64 5.88 1.98
CA ILE A 147 -7.54 5.22 2.93
C ILE A 147 -7.07 5.55 4.34
N ILE A 148 -8.00 5.98 5.18
CA ILE A 148 -7.78 6.16 6.61
C ILE A 148 -8.07 4.83 7.29
N TRP A 149 -7.02 4.17 7.79
CA TRP A 149 -7.18 3.04 8.68
C TRP A 149 -7.47 3.57 10.09
N ASN A 150 -8.75 3.58 10.45
CA ASN A 150 -9.20 3.82 11.81
C ASN A 150 -8.90 2.58 12.67
N LYS A 151 -8.06 2.74 13.69
CA LYS A 151 -7.60 1.64 14.56
C LYS A 151 -8.66 1.18 15.58
N ALA A 152 -9.92 1.59 15.41
CA ALA A 152 -11.04 1.33 16.33
C ALA A 152 -10.70 1.69 17.79
N ALA A 153 -11.50 1.22 18.76
CA ALA A 153 -11.26 1.41 20.20
C ALA A 153 -9.95 0.80 20.72
N SER A 154 -9.15 0.15 19.86
CA SER A 154 -7.82 -0.38 20.17
C SER A 154 -6.70 0.66 20.06
N ALA A 155 -7.01 1.91 19.69
CA ALA A 155 -6.10 3.02 19.92
C ALA A 155 -5.77 3.04 21.43
N SER A 156 -4.50 2.77 21.75
CA SER A 156 -3.94 2.85 23.10
C SER A 156 -4.54 4.05 23.84
N PRO A 157 -4.79 3.98 25.17
CA PRO A 157 -5.22 5.12 25.97
C PRO A 157 -4.13 6.21 25.97
N SER A 158 -3.98 6.86 24.83
CA SER A 158 -3.11 7.98 24.59
C SER A 158 -3.82 9.17 25.18
N THR A 159 -3.54 9.45 26.43
CA THR A 159 -3.86 10.74 27.02
C THR A 159 -3.25 11.83 26.14
N ALA A 160 -4.11 12.74 25.68
CA ALA A 160 -3.71 13.92 24.93
C ALA A 160 -2.98 14.86 25.91
N TRP A 161 -1.71 14.58 26.22
CA TRP A 161 -0.91 15.45 27.08
C TRP A 161 -0.50 16.71 26.31
N GLY A 162 -1.44 17.64 26.35
CA GLY A 162 -1.28 19.06 26.18
C GLY A 162 -1.70 19.76 27.46
N SER A 163 -2.34 20.93 27.35
CA SER A 163 -3.01 21.54 28.50
C SER A 163 -4.42 20.96 28.65
N TRP A 164 -4.68 20.27 29.76
CA TRP A 164 -5.98 19.66 30.04
C TRP A 164 -7.10 20.70 30.06
N GLN A 165 -8.15 20.50 29.24
CA GLN A 165 -9.29 21.41 29.11
C GLN A 165 -8.88 22.89 28.87
N SER A 166 -7.76 23.13 28.21
CA SER A 166 -7.27 24.48 27.93
C SER A 166 -6.84 24.65 26.48
N ALA A 167 -7.24 25.77 25.89
CA ALA A 167 -6.83 26.18 24.54
C ALA A 167 -5.34 26.57 24.46
N SER A 168 -4.63 26.68 25.59
CA SER A 168 -3.21 27.04 25.60
C SER A 168 -2.34 26.05 24.84
N ASN A 169 -2.70 24.76 24.85
CA ASN A 169 -1.92 23.73 24.16
C ASN A 169 -2.67 22.40 23.96
N PRO A 170 -3.84 22.34 23.32
CA PRO A 170 -4.49 21.06 23.02
C PRO A 170 -3.65 20.25 22.02
N THR A 171 -3.50 18.94 22.24
CA THR A 171 -2.81 18.04 21.29
C THR A 171 -3.77 17.02 20.72
N LEU A 172 -3.72 16.79 19.41
CA LEU A 172 -4.51 15.75 18.77
C LEU A 172 -4.06 14.35 19.21
N ARG A 173 -5.00 13.41 19.18
CA ARG A 173 -4.74 11.98 19.34
C ARG A 173 -4.85 11.32 17.97
N ASP A 174 -3.73 10.86 17.43
CA ASP A 174 -3.76 10.05 16.22
C ASP A 174 -4.36 8.68 16.55
N VAL A 175 -5.56 8.43 16.03
CA VAL A 175 -6.30 7.17 16.18
C VAL A 175 -6.34 6.37 14.88
N HIS A 176 -5.59 6.83 13.89
CA HIS A 176 -5.55 6.27 12.56
C HIS A 176 -4.15 6.20 11.98
N GLU A 177 -4.02 5.44 10.91
CA GLU A 177 -2.91 5.46 9.97
C GLU A 177 -3.43 5.75 8.57
N TYR A 178 -2.53 6.19 7.68
CA TYR A 178 -2.81 6.42 6.28
C TYR A 178 -2.36 5.21 5.47
N ILE A 179 -3.18 4.80 4.50
CA ILE A 179 -2.77 3.89 3.44
C ILE A 179 -2.83 4.71 2.15
N LEU A 180 -1.66 5.12 1.68
CA LEU A 180 -1.50 5.91 0.48
C LEU A 180 -1.53 4.98 -0.74
N ILE A 181 -2.35 5.30 -1.75
CA ILE A 181 -2.55 4.45 -2.93
C ILE A 181 -2.09 5.17 -4.18
N PHE A 182 -1.16 4.54 -4.89
CA PHE A 182 -0.58 5.06 -6.12
C PHE A 182 -0.74 4.09 -7.29
N SER A 183 -0.63 4.59 -8.51
CA SER A 183 -0.52 3.81 -9.75
C SER A 183 0.75 4.20 -10.51
N LYS A 184 1.42 3.23 -11.14
CA LYS A 184 2.45 3.49 -12.14
C LYS A 184 1.78 3.61 -13.51
N GLY A 185 2.08 4.67 -14.26
CA GLY A 185 1.51 4.88 -15.58
C GLY A 185 -0.01 5.00 -15.54
N GLU A 186 -0.70 4.20 -16.34
CA GLU A 186 -2.15 4.27 -16.50
C GLU A 186 -2.92 3.85 -15.23
N TYR A 187 -4.03 4.51 -14.92
CA TYR A 187 -4.86 4.09 -13.77
C TYR A 187 -5.57 2.75 -13.98
N LYS A 188 -5.66 2.28 -15.22
CA LYS A 188 -6.28 1.02 -15.63
C LYS A 188 -5.19 0.03 -16.01
N ARG A 189 -5.24 -1.19 -15.47
CA ARG A 189 -4.43 -2.29 -16.01
C ARG A 189 -5.03 -2.68 -17.35
N VAL A 190 -4.33 -2.37 -18.44
CA VAL A 190 -4.70 -2.84 -19.77
C VAL A 190 -4.60 -4.37 -19.74
N ARG A 191 -5.68 -5.04 -20.15
CA ARG A 191 -5.67 -6.48 -20.34
C ARG A 191 -5.47 -6.70 -21.83
N ASN A 192 -4.37 -7.33 -22.22
CA ASN A 192 -4.22 -7.67 -23.63
C ASN A 192 -5.23 -8.80 -23.99
N ARG A 193 -5.51 -9.00 -25.28
CA ARG A 193 -6.48 -10.02 -25.74
C ARG A 193 -6.10 -11.45 -25.30
N GLN A 194 -4.82 -11.72 -25.05
CA GLN A 194 -4.32 -13.04 -24.62
C GLN A 194 -4.52 -13.27 -23.11
N GLU A 195 -4.63 -12.21 -22.31
CA GLU A 195 -4.94 -12.24 -20.87
C GLU A 195 -6.45 -12.21 -20.57
N MET A 196 -7.26 -11.78 -21.54
CA MET A 196 -8.72 -11.80 -21.45
C MET A 196 -9.20 -13.24 -21.22
N GLY A 197 -9.79 -13.50 -20.05
CA GLY A 197 -10.27 -14.82 -19.64
C GLY A 197 -9.28 -15.63 -18.79
N LYS A 198 -8.01 -15.23 -18.69
CA LYS A 198 -7.00 -15.88 -17.83
C LYS A 198 -6.93 -15.25 -16.43
N LYS A 199 -7.12 -13.93 -16.34
CA LYS A 199 -7.11 -13.21 -15.04
C LYS A 199 -8.43 -13.40 -14.29
N THR A 200 -8.34 -13.87 -13.05
CA THR A 200 -9.50 -14.15 -12.20
C THR A 200 -9.62 -13.13 -11.07
N ASN A 201 -10.77 -12.48 -10.93
CA ASN A 201 -11.10 -11.67 -9.75
C ASN A 201 -11.54 -12.60 -8.62
N SER A 202 -11.23 -12.25 -7.38
CA SER A 202 -11.66 -13.00 -6.18
C SER A 202 -12.48 -12.19 -5.19
N ILE A 203 -12.59 -10.86 -5.39
CA ILE A 203 -13.35 -9.98 -4.51
C ILE A 203 -14.86 -10.17 -4.74
N SER A 204 -15.63 -10.25 -3.65
CA SER A 204 -17.09 -10.29 -3.72
C SER A 204 -17.67 -8.90 -4.00
N LYS A 205 -18.96 -8.83 -4.37
CA LYS A 205 -19.66 -7.56 -4.57
C LYS A 205 -19.72 -6.75 -3.27
N GLU A 206 -20.01 -7.40 -2.15
CA GLU A 206 -20.14 -6.80 -0.82
C GLU A 206 -18.80 -6.25 -0.36
N GLN A 207 -17.74 -7.06 -0.51
CA GLN A 207 -16.36 -6.64 -0.24
C GLN A 207 -15.96 -5.45 -1.11
N PHE A 208 -16.28 -5.48 -2.40
CA PHE A 208 -15.97 -4.37 -3.29
C PHE A 208 -16.66 -3.07 -2.86
N MET A 209 -17.95 -3.12 -2.55
CA MET A 209 -18.70 -1.94 -2.10
C MET A 209 -18.20 -1.40 -0.75
N GLU A 210 -17.81 -2.27 0.17
CA GLU A 210 -17.31 -1.85 1.49
C GLU A 210 -15.88 -1.33 1.41
N TRP A 211 -14.98 -2.06 0.77
CA TRP A 211 -13.55 -1.76 0.79
C TRP A 211 -13.15 -0.66 -0.19
N THR A 212 -14.02 -0.24 -1.10
CA THR A 212 -13.81 0.97 -1.91
C THR A 212 -14.12 2.28 -1.16
N LYS A 213 -14.60 2.22 0.09
CA LYS A 213 -14.69 3.38 0.97
C LYS A 213 -13.31 3.81 1.46
N SER A 214 -13.12 5.11 1.69
CA SER A 214 -11.86 5.70 2.13
C SER A 214 -11.59 5.59 3.64
N ILE A 215 -12.49 4.99 4.43
CA ILE A 215 -12.27 4.80 5.87
C ILE A 215 -12.46 3.32 6.19
N TRP A 216 -11.41 2.68 6.70
CA TRP A 216 -11.44 1.29 7.11
C TRP A 216 -11.26 1.18 8.62
N THR A 217 -12.23 0.57 9.28
CA THR A 217 -12.14 0.27 10.71
C THR A 217 -11.61 -1.15 10.88
N MET A 218 -10.41 -1.29 11.45
CA MET A 218 -9.78 -2.58 11.76
C MET A 218 -8.99 -2.47 13.07
N ASN A 219 -9.00 -3.51 13.89
CA ASN A 219 -8.24 -3.50 15.15
C ASN A 219 -6.74 -3.66 14.90
N ALA A 220 -5.92 -3.00 15.72
CA ALA A 220 -4.48 -3.22 15.72
C ALA A 220 -4.11 -4.62 16.26
N VAL A 221 -2.95 -5.14 15.86
CA VAL A 221 -2.44 -6.43 16.35
C VAL A 221 -1.37 -6.21 17.40
N SER A 222 -1.35 -7.06 18.42
CA SER A 222 -0.34 -7.00 19.49
C SER A 222 1.07 -7.30 18.95
N ALA A 223 1.99 -6.33 19.08
CA ALA A 223 3.41 -6.46 18.78
C ALA A 223 4.05 -7.68 19.48
N ARG A 224 3.75 -7.86 20.78
CA ARG A 224 4.24 -8.99 21.59
C ARG A 224 3.77 -10.34 21.05
N LYS A 225 2.52 -10.45 20.59
CA LYS A 225 1.97 -11.69 20.05
C LYS A 225 2.67 -12.10 18.75
N ILE A 226 3.04 -11.12 17.93
CA ILE A 226 3.69 -11.37 16.64
C ILE A 226 5.21 -11.55 16.79
N GLY A 227 5.81 -10.94 17.82
CA GLY A 227 7.27 -10.87 17.95
C GLY A 227 7.87 -9.83 17.00
N HIS A 228 7.11 -8.79 16.64
CA HIS A 228 7.54 -7.70 15.78
C HIS A 228 7.08 -6.37 16.39
N PRO A 229 7.89 -5.30 16.36
CA PRO A 229 7.63 -4.06 17.10
C PRO A 229 6.46 -3.22 16.55
N ALA A 230 6.10 -3.40 15.28
CA ALA A 230 5.05 -2.63 14.61
C ALA A 230 4.30 -3.44 13.54
N PRO A 231 3.54 -4.50 13.90
CA PRO A 231 2.78 -5.26 12.92
C PRO A 231 1.45 -4.55 12.59
N PHE A 232 1.16 -4.38 11.31
CA PHE A 232 -0.20 -4.07 10.86
C PHE A 232 -1.07 -5.34 10.83
N PRO A 233 -2.41 -5.23 10.90
CA PRO A 233 -3.32 -6.38 10.81
C PRO A 233 -3.27 -6.99 9.42
N GLU A 234 -3.29 -8.33 9.36
CA GLU A 234 -3.34 -9.09 8.10
C GLU A 234 -4.54 -8.73 7.21
N GLU A 235 -5.63 -8.26 7.81
CA GLU A 235 -6.79 -7.77 7.08
C GLU A 235 -6.45 -6.61 6.14
N LEU A 236 -5.50 -5.74 6.51
CA LEU A 236 -5.08 -4.59 5.72
C LEU A 236 -4.52 -5.01 4.34
N PRO A 237 -3.42 -5.78 4.24
CA PRO A 237 -2.92 -6.24 2.95
C PRO A 237 -3.94 -7.14 2.25
N TYR A 238 -4.73 -7.94 2.97
CA TYR A 238 -5.75 -8.79 2.36
C TYR A 238 -6.76 -7.97 1.56
N ARG A 239 -7.33 -6.91 2.15
CA ARG A 239 -8.26 -6.00 1.44
C ARG A 239 -7.61 -5.37 0.21
N LEU A 240 -6.37 -4.89 0.33
CA LEU A 240 -5.63 -4.28 -0.78
C LEU A 240 -5.36 -5.28 -1.93
N ILE A 241 -4.98 -6.51 -1.62
CA ILE A 241 -4.77 -7.59 -2.60
C ILE A 241 -6.07 -7.88 -3.35
N GLN A 242 -7.19 -7.97 -2.64
CA GLN A 242 -8.48 -8.24 -3.26
C GLN A 242 -8.94 -7.10 -4.19
N LEU A 243 -8.68 -5.84 -3.82
CA LEU A 243 -9.01 -4.67 -4.64
C LEU A 243 -8.09 -4.48 -5.84
N TYR A 244 -6.80 -4.73 -5.64
CA TYR A 244 -5.74 -4.26 -6.54
C TYR A 244 -4.88 -5.37 -7.14
N SER A 245 -5.31 -6.63 -7.11
CA SER A 245 -4.68 -7.72 -7.88
C SER A 245 -5.66 -8.80 -8.33
N PHE A 246 -5.31 -9.49 -9.40
CA PHE A 246 -5.97 -10.72 -9.83
C PHE A 246 -5.33 -11.93 -9.13
N LYS A 247 -5.99 -13.09 -9.16
CA LYS A 247 -5.35 -14.34 -8.73
C LYS A 247 -4.07 -14.58 -9.54
N SER A 248 -3.07 -15.18 -8.88
CA SER A 248 -1.72 -15.43 -9.41
C SER A 248 -0.89 -14.18 -9.76
N ASP A 249 -1.38 -12.97 -9.51
CA ASP A 249 -0.53 -11.77 -9.56
C ASP A 249 0.56 -11.83 -8.48
N ILE A 250 1.69 -11.19 -8.78
CA ILE A 250 2.87 -11.15 -7.90
C ILE A 250 2.85 -9.86 -7.08
N ILE A 251 2.92 -10.01 -5.76
CA ILE A 251 2.81 -8.94 -4.78
C ILE A 251 4.17 -8.74 -4.09
N LEU A 252 4.69 -7.51 -4.14
CA LEU A 252 5.96 -7.14 -3.53
C LEU A 252 5.74 -6.49 -2.16
N ASP A 253 6.54 -6.87 -1.17
CA ASP A 253 6.75 -6.11 0.05
C ASP A 253 8.25 -5.81 0.25
N PRO A 254 8.73 -4.57 0.01
CA PRO A 254 10.12 -4.18 0.20
C PRO A 254 10.56 -4.09 1.67
N PHE A 255 9.63 -4.20 2.63
CA PHE A 255 9.87 -4.18 4.07
C PHE A 255 9.07 -5.31 4.74
N MET A 256 9.40 -6.56 4.39
CA MET A 256 8.60 -7.75 4.70
C MET A 256 8.39 -7.97 6.21
N GLY A 257 9.36 -7.61 7.05
CA GLY A 257 9.30 -7.71 8.49
C GLY A 257 8.90 -9.12 8.94
N SER A 258 7.80 -9.19 9.68
CA SER A 258 7.28 -10.46 10.19
C SER A 258 6.50 -11.33 9.19
N GLY A 259 6.41 -10.96 7.90
CA GLY A 259 5.76 -11.78 6.87
C GLY A 259 4.24 -11.63 6.79
N THR A 260 3.66 -10.59 7.38
CA THR A 260 2.19 -10.39 7.38
C THR A 260 1.62 -10.24 5.97
N THR A 261 2.31 -9.50 5.08
CA THR A 261 1.91 -9.37 3.67
C THR A 261 1.93 -10.72 2.96
N ALA A 262 3.01 -11.50 3.10
CA ALA A 262 3.13 -12.82 2.50
C ALA A 262 1.99 -13.78 2.90
N ILE A 263 1.61 -13.80 4.19
CA ILE A 263 0.48 -14.63 4.65
C ILE A 263 -0.83 -14.20 3.99
N ALA A 264 -1.10 -12.90 3.89
CA ALA A 264 -2.30 -12.37 3.23
C ALA A 264 -2.32 -12.69 1.72
N VAL A 265 -1.15 -12.70 1.08
CA VAL A 265 -0.95 -13.08 -0.32
C VAL A 265 -1.29 -14.54 -0.54
N LEU A 266 -0.76 -15.44 0.29
CA LEU A 266 -1.03 -16.88 0.21
C LEU A 266 -2.52 -17.17 0.46
N LYS A 267 -3.15 -16.55 1.48
CA LYS A 267 -4.60 -16.62 1.72
C LYS A 267 -5.44 -16.23 0.51
N SER A 268 -4.89 -15.33 -0.31
CA SER A 268 -5.57 -14.80 -1.48
C SER A 268 -5.28 -15.61 -2.75
N ASN A 269 -4.48 -16.68 -2.75
CA ASN A 269 -4.04 -17.36 -3.98
C ASN A 269 -3.30 -16.42 -4.95
N ARG A 270 -2.41 -15.58 -4.41
CA ARG A 270 -1.43 -14.78 -5.16
C ARG A 270 -0.03 -15.26 -4.80
N LEU A 271 0.96 -14.71 -5.49
CA LEU A 271 2.37 -15.00 -5.28
C LEU A 271 3.02 -13.79 -4.61
N TYR A 272 4.00 -14.00 -3.74
CA TYR A 272 4.73 -12.91 -3.09
C TYR A 272 6.22 -12.91 -3.43
N ILE A 273 6.82 -11.74 -3.30
CA ILE A 273 8.25 -11.56 -3.15
C ILE A 273 8.45 -10.45 -2.11
N GLY A 274 9.51 -10.51 -1.33
CA GLY A 274 9.85 -9.38 -0.47
C GLY A 274 11.26 -9.38 0.03
N TYR A 275 11.60 -8.28 0.69
CA TYR A 275 12.93 -8.02 1.21
C TYR A 275 12.84 -7.70 2.69
N ASP A 276 13.84 -8.14 3.43
CA ASP A 276 14.13 -7.63 4.76
C ASP A 276 15.63 -7.74 5.01
N ASN A 277 16.23 -6.72 5.61
CA ASN A 277 17.67 -6.71 5.90
C ASN A 277 18.00 -7.42 7.23
N ASN A 278 17.00 -7.76 8.04
CA ASN A 278 17.18 -8.39 9.34
C ASN A 278 16.89 -9.89 9.27
N ILE A 279 17.94 -10.70 9.40
CA ILE A 279 17.85 -12.17 9.39
C ILE A 279 16.87 -12.74 10.42
N GLN A 280 16.68 -12.07 11.57
CA GLN A 280 15.73 -12.55 12.58
C GLN A 280 14.29 -12.36 12.12
N TYR A 281 13.98 -11.29 11.39
CA TYR A 281 12.67 -11.04 10.82
C TYR A 281 12.39 -11.96 9.64
N VAL A 282 13.38 -12.19 8.76
CA VAL A 282 13.26 -13.20 7.68
C VAL A 282 12.92 -14.57 8.27
N LYS A 283 13.67 -15.05 9.27
CA LYS A 283 13.41 -16.34 9.94
C LYS A 283 12.04 -16.38 10.62
N LEU A 284 11.62 -15.27 11.26
CA LEU A 284 10.30 -15.15 11.86
C LEU A 284 9.18 -15.27 10.82
N ALA A 285 9.33 -14.56 9.70
CA ALA A 285 8.39 -14.58 8.59
C ALA A 285 8.27 -15.98 7.99
N GLU A 286 9.40 -16.61 7.65
CA GLU A 286 9.44 -17.98 7.11
C GLU A 286 8.74 -18.99 8.04
N ARG A 287 9.00 -18.92 9.36
CA ARG A 287 8.33 -19.77 10.35
C ARG A 287 6.82 -19.54 10.36
N ARG A 288 6.37 -18.28 10.33
CA ARG A 288 4.93 -17.95 10.33
C ARG A 288 4.24 -18.42 9.05
N ILE A 289 4.90 -18.26 7.91
CA ILE A 289 4.43 -18.71 6.59
C ILE A 289 4.32 -20.23 6.57
N SER A 290 5.37 -20.96 6.99
CA SER A 290 5.35 -22.42 7.04
C SER A 290 4.23 -22.95 7.95
N ASN A 291 4.02 -22.34 9.13
CA ASN A 291 2.91 -22.70 10.00
C ASN A 291 1.54 -22.48 9.34
N PHE A 292 1.39 -21.38 8.61
CA PHE A 292 0.16 -21.08 7.89
C PHE A 292 -0.11 -22.07 6.75
N GLU A 293 0.90 -22.39 5.94
CA GLU A 293 0.79 -23.37 4.85
C GLU A 293 0.47 -24.77 5.37
N ASN A 294 1.06 -25.18 6.49
CA ASN A 294 0.72 -26.45 7.13
C ASN A 294 -0.76 -26.48 7.55
N GLN A 295 -1.26 -25.40 8.15
CA GLN A 295 -2.69 -25.30 8.50
C GLN A 295 -3.61 -25.37 7.27
N LEU A 296 -3.22 -24.79 6.14
CA LEU A 296 -4.00 -24.91 4.90
C LEU A 296 -4.08 -26.36 4.42
N LYS A 297 -2.97 -27.11 4.48
CA LYS A 297 -2.93 -28.52 4.06
C LYS A 297 -3.80 -29.43 4.93
N PHE A 298 -3.95 -29.14 6.22
CA PHE A 298 -4.81 -29.93 7.12
C PHE A 298 -6.30 -29.61 6.98
N ASN A 299 -6.66 -28.49 6.34
CA ASN A 299 -8.04 -28.04 6.18
C ASN A 299 -8.62 -28.31 4.77
N LEU A 300 -7.83 -28.93 3.88
CA LEU A 300 -8.22 -29.40 2.54
C LEU A 300 -8.37 -30.92 2.56
#